data_AF-A0A6C0EEP0-F1
#
_entry.id   AF-A0A6C0EEP0-F1
#
_cell.length_a   1.000
_cell.length_b   1.000
_cell.length_c   1.000
_cell.angle_alpha   90.00
_cell.angle_beta   90.00
_cell.angle_gamma   90.00
#
_symmetry.space_group_name_H-M   'P 1'
#
loop_
_entity.id
_entity.type
_entity.pdbx_description
1 polymer ?
#
loop_
_entity_poly.entity_id
_entity_poly.type
_entity_poly.pdbx_seq_one_letter_code
_entity_poly.pdbx_strand_id
1 'polypeptide(L)'
;MLNQKIINYNINGRKIPLNFENPLDNYIISFCDYFINFCLKYKITPNIVTITRIFLSFYIIYLLYFTTYIYFPIIGITIFYFMDCLDGHLARLTDQVTVLGDYLDHNADLFFYINFLIYIFYKTYIYKFYIIISFVILSYLALVHLSLQQKNYKLIIYDNLNKDLIKNNIEDCEILDKLKYLHNFEPNNIKWSKYFGTGTLYTSMLFIVYLIKK
;
A
#
# COMPACT_ATOMS: atom_id res chain seq x y z
N MET A 1 -6.19 19.75 -17.88
CA MET A 1 -6.30 20.74 -16.77
C MET A 1 -7.50 20.47 -15.84
N LEU A 2 -8.71 20.11 -16.32
CA LEU A 2 -9.82 19.76 -15.42
C LEU A 2 -9.62 18.45 -14.63
N ASN A 3 -8.99 17.42 -15.22
CA ASN A 3 -8.75 16.14 -14.54
C ASN A 3 -7.80 16.22 -13.33
N GLN A 4 -6.97 17.26 -13.23
CA GLN A 4 -6.05 17.43 -12.10
C GLN A 4 -6.73 18.09 -10.89
N LYS A 5 -7.73 18.96 -11.08
CA LYS A 5 -8.43 19.63 -9.97
C LYS A 5 -9.36 18.70 -9.18
N ILE A 6 -9.77 17.58 -9.76
CA ILE A 6 -10.72 16.65 -9.14
C ILE A 6 -10.05 15.76 -8.08
N ILE A 7 -8.72 15.62 -8.12
CA ILE A 7 -7.95 14.68 -7.28
C ILE A 7 -7.63 15.26 -5.88
N ASN A 8 -7.87 16.56 -5.66
CA ASN A 8 -7.35 17.31 -4.50
C ASN A 8 -8.34 17.50 -3.35
N TYR A 9 -9.23 16.55 -3.09
CA TYR A 9 -10.13 16.58 -1.92
C TYR A 9 -9.52 15.92 -0.68
N ASN A 10 -8.20 15.75 -0.65
CA ASN A 10 -7.49 15.03 0.39
C ASN A 10 -7.33 15.89 1.65
N ILE A 11 -7.81 15.38 2.80
CA ILE A 11 -7.57 15.94 4.13
C ILE A 11 -6.05 15.82 4.38
N ASN A 12 -5.30 16.91 4.21
CA ASN A 12 -3.83 16.94 4.35
C ASN A 12 -3.14 15.77 3.62
N GLY A 13 -3.51 15.48 2.36
CA GLY A 13 -2.83 14.44 1.57
C GLY A 13 -3.17 12.98 1.88
N ARG A 14 -4.12 12.74 2.79
CA ARG A 14 -4.65 11.39 3.07
C ARG A 14 -5.72 11.01 2.04
N LYS A 15 -5.73 9.75 1.62
CA LYS A 15 -6.72 9.21 0.67
C LYS A 15 -8.10 9.06 1.33
N ILE A 16 -8.15 8.63 2.58
CA ILE A 16 -9.39 8.47 3.36
C ILE A 16 -9.22 8.99 4.80
N PRO A 17 -10.33 9.24 5.52
CA PRO A 17 -10.28 9.66 6.93
C PRO A 17 -9.63 8.61 7.83
N LEU A 18 -8.97 9.08 8.91
CA LEU A 18 -8.25 8.26 9.90
C LEU A 18 -9.06 7.07 10.41
N ASN A 19 -10.37 7.25 10.60
CA ASN A 19 -11.26 6.24 11.18
C ASN A 19 -11.46 5.00 10.28
N PHE A 20 -11.26 5.17 8.97
CA PHE A 20 -11.40 4.14 7.96
C PHE A 20 -10.07 3.51 7.55
N GLU A 21 -8.97 4.21 7.79
CA GLU A 21 -7.64 3.75 7.45
C GLU A 21 -7.15 2.66 8.42
N ASN A 22 -6.25 1.81 7.95
CA ASN A 22 -5.60 0.84 8.82
C ASN A 22 -4.86 1.56 9.99
N PRO A 23 -4.95 1.05 11.24
CA PRO A 23 -4.31 1.70 12.37
C PRO A 23 -2.80 1.89 12.23
N LEU A 24 -2.08 0.96 11.61
CA LEU A 24 -0.65 1.07 11.39
C LEU A 24 -0.32 2.13 10.33
N ASP A 25 -1.04 2.10 9.20
CA ASP A 25 -0.94 3.09 8.14
C ASP A 25 -1.20 4.50 8.68
N ASN A 26 -2.11 4.66 9.65
CA ASN A 26 -2.30 5.94 10.35
C ASN A 26 -1.01 6.45 11.00
N TYR A 27 -0.32 5.61 11.78
CA TYR A 27 0.95 5.98 12.40
C TYR A 27 2.05 6.26 11.38
N ILE A 28 2.14 5.42 10.34
CA ILE A 28 3.16 5.56 9.29
C ILE A 28 2.95 6.85 8.50
N ILE A 29 1.72 7.16 8.09
CA ILE A 29 1.42 8.39 7.34
C ILE A 29 1.70 9.61 8.22
N SER A 30 1.33 9.59 9.51
CA SER A 30 1.72 10.66 10.45
C SER A 30 3.24 10.77 10.62
N PHE A 31 3.98 9.68 10.43
CA PHE A 31 5.43 9.72 10.40
C PHE A 31 5.96 10.28 9.07
N CYS A 32 5.30 10.00 7.94
CA CYS A 32 5.61 10.56 6.62
C CYS A 32 5.52 12.09 6.61
N ASP A 33 4.61 12.71 7.39
CA ASP A 33 4.50 14.17 7.54
C ASP A 33 5.85 14.83 7.90
N TYR A 34 6.68 14.18 8.71
CA TYR A 34 8.01 14.69 9.05
C TYR A 34 9.00 14.61 7.87
N PHE A 35 8.84 13.64 6.97
CA PHE A 35 9.69 13.42 5.81
C PHE A 35 9.29 14.25 4.59
N ILE A 36 8.04 14.70 4.51
CA ILE A 36 7.56 15.49 3.36
C ILE A 36 8.39 16.76 3.16
N ASN A 37 8.68 17.50 4.23
CA ASN A 37 9.51 18.70 4.12
C ASN A 37 10.91 18.40 3.57
N PHE A 38 11.48 17.24 3.93
CA PHE A 38 12.74 16.77 3.37
C PHE A 38 12.59 16.46 1.88
N CYS A 39 11.57 15.70 1.48
CA CYS A 39 11.30 15.37 0.08
C CYS A 39 11.13 16.64 -0.77
N LEU A 40 10.35 17.61 -0.30
CA LEU A 40 10.12 18.88 -0.98
C LEU A 40 11.42 19.68 -1.12
N LYS A 41 12.22 19.78 -0.04
CA LYS A 41 13.50 20.51 -0.04
C LYS A 41 14.48 19.96 -1.08
N TYR A 42 14.54 18.65 -1.24
CA TYR A 42 15.45 17.98 -2.18
C TYR A 42 14.79 17.63 -3.53
N LYS A 43 13.57 18.11 -3.78
CA LYS A 43 12.80 17.85 -5.01
C LYS A 43 12.64 16.36 -5.33
N ILE A 44 12.52 15.54 -4.30
CA ILE A 44 12.24 14.11 -4.43
C ILE A 44 10.78 13.97 -4.86
N THR A 45 10.54 13.33 -6.00
CA THR A 45 9.19 13.07 -6.51
C THR A 45 8.68 11.72 -6.02
N PRO A 46 7.35 11.48 -6.00
CA PRO A 46 6.77 10.18 -5.66
C PRO A 46 7.36 9.05 -6.50
N ASN A 47 7.49 9.24 -7.81
CA ASN A 47 8.06 8.23 -8.70
C ASN A 47 9.51 7.88 -8.35
N ILE A 48 10.32 8.83 -7.87
CA ILE A 48 11.69 8.55 -7.40
C ILE A 48 11.64 7.65 -6.16
N VAL A 49 10.70 7.90 -5.24
CA VAL A 49 10.50 7.05 -4.06
C VAL A 49 10.10 5.64 -4.49
N THR A 50 9.11 5.48 -5.37
CA THR A 50 8.67 4.17 -5.89
C THR A 50 9.81 3.42 -6.62
N ILE A 51 10.59 4.09 -7.47
CA ILE A 51 11.74 3.47 -8.17
C ILE A 51 12.79 3.00 -7.16
N THR A 52 13.10 3.82 -6.16
CA THR A 52 14.05 3.45 -5.10
C THR A 52 13.54 2.25 -4.30
N ARG A 53 12.23 2.21 -4.03
CA ARG A 53 11.53 1.10 -3.37
C ARG A 53 11.64 -0.20 -4.18
N ILE A 54 11.54 -0.13 -5.51
CA ILE A 54 11.77 -1.29 -6.40
C ILE A 54 13.20 -1.84 -6.23
N PHE A 55 14.23 -1.00 -6.29
CA PHE A 55 15.62 -1.46 -6.08
C PHE A 55 15.82 -2.06 -4.68
N LEU A 56 15.22 -1.43 -3.66
CA LEU A 56 15.24 -1.94 -2.29
C LEU A 56 14.58 -3.33 -2.20
N SER A 57 13.51 -3.61 -2.95
CA SER A 57 12.86 -4.92 -2.97
C SER A 57 13.81 -6.04 -3.40
N PHE A 58 14.61 -5.83 -4.46
CA PHE A 58 15.62 -6.80 -4.92
C PHE A 58 16.66 -7.05 -3.83
N TYR A 59 17.09 -6.00 -3.14
CA TYR A 59 18.05 -6.12 -2.05
C TYR A 59 17.47 -6.87 -0.84
N ILE A 60 16.21 -6.61 -0.46
CA ILE A 60 15.52 -7.34 0.60
C ILE A 60 15.40 -8.82 0.25
N ILE A 61 15.03 -9.15 -0.98
CA ILE A 61 14.93 -10.55 -1.44
C ILE A 61 16.31 -11.22 -1.34
N TYR A 62 17.37 -10.56 -1.81
CA TYR A 62 18.74 -11.06 -1.64
C TYR A 62 19.06 -11.34 -0.15
N LEU A 63 18.77 -10.40 0.75
CA LEU A 63 18.98 -10.57 2.19
C LEU A 63 18.19 -11.76 2.75
N LEU A 64 16.93 -11.94 2.36
CA LEU A 64 16.09 -13.05 2.83
C LEU A 64 16.75 -14.41 2.56
N TYR A 65 17.37 -14.60 1.39
CA TYR A 65 18.00 -15.87 1.02
C TYR A 65 19.41 -16.05 1.58
N PHE A 66 20.23 -15.00 1.55
CA PHE A 66 21.69 -15.14 1.70
C PHE A 66 22.24 -14.65 3.04
N THR A 67 21.48 -13.91 3.85
CA THR A 67 21.93 -13.54 5.20
C THR A 67 21.37 -14.45 6.28
N THR A 68 22.20 -14.77 7.28
CA THR A 68 21.78 -15.41 8.54
C THR A 68 21.23 -14.39 9.53
N TYR A 69 21.60 -13.12 9.38
CA TYR A 69 21.21 -12.04 10.27
C TYR A 69 19.77 -11.59 10.02
N ILE A 70 18.90 -11.88 10.98
CA ILE A 70 17.46 -11.60 10.91
C ILE A 70 17.10 -10.10 10.83
N TYR A 71 17.91 -9.22 11.41
CA TYR A 71 17.59 -7.80 11.55
C TYR A 71 17.63 -7.05 10.21
N PHE A 72 18.52 -7.41 9.28
CA PHE A 72 18.62 -6.75 7.98
C PHE A 72 17.33 -6.87 7.13
N PRO A 73 16.76 -8.06 6.88
CA PRO A 73 15.51 -8.17 6.13
C PRO A 73 14.32 -7.53 6.87
N ILE A 74 14.26 -7.61 8.21
CA ILE A 74 13.20 -6.94 9.00
C ILE A 74 13.23 -5.43 8.81
N ILE A 75 14.41 -4.81 8.96
CA ILE A 75 14.59 -3.36 8.75
C ILE A 75 14.29 -3.01 7.30
N GLY A 76 14.78 -3.79 6.34
CA GLY A 76 14.52 -3.58 4.92
C GLY A 76 13.03 -3.58 4.58
N ILE A 77 12.27 -4.58 5.03
CA ILE A 77 10.80 -4.67 4.84
C ILE A 77 10.10 -3.46 5.48
N THR A 78 10.53 -3.05 6.66
CA THR A 78 9.95 -1.89 7.36
C THR A 78 10.16 -0.60 6.55
N ILE A 79 11.37 -0.39 6.01
CA ILE A 79 11.67 0.76 5.14
C ILE A 79 10.89 0.67 3.82
N PHE A 80 10.82 -0.52 3.21
CA PHE A 80 10.04 -0.74 1.99
C PHE A 80 8.59 -0.32 2.17
N TYR A 81 7.95 -0.74 3.26
CA TYR A 81 6.58 -0.40 3.54
C TYR A 81 6.38 1.08 3.92
N PHE A 82 7.34 1.68 4.64
CA PHE A 82 7.32 3.12 4.86
C PHE A 82 7.35 3.91 3.54
N MET A 83 8.18 3.50 2.58
CA MET A 83 8.29 4.16 1.28
C MET A 83 7.01 4.05 0.44
N ASP A 84 6.27 2.95 0.55
CA ASP A 84 4.95 2.72 -0.06
C ASP A 84 3.86 3.67 0.51
N CYS A 85 3.92 3.96 1.81
CA CYS A 85 3.04 4.97 2.38
C CYS A 85 3.47 6.40 1.98
N LEU A 86 4.79 6.63 1.89
CA LEU A 86 5.37 7.94 1.61
C LEU A 86 5.12 8.40 0.17
N ASP A 87 5.30 7.54 -0.84
CA ASP A 87 5.14 7.93 -2.24
C ASP A 87 3.69 8.32 -2.56
N GLY A 88 2.71 7.52 -2.15
CA GLY A 88 1.29 7.82 -2.34
C GLY A 88 0.87 9.08 -1.57
N HIS A 89 1.36 9.26 -0.35
CA HIS A 89 1.05 10.44 0.45
C HIS A 89 1.67 11.71 -0.15
N LEU A 90 2.93 11.65 -0.57
CA LEU A 90 3.62 12.74 -1.26
C LEU A 90 2.94 13.09 -2.59
N ALA A 91 2.53 12.10 -3.37
CA ALA A 91 1.83 12.30 -4.64
C ALA A 91 0.53 13.08 -4.46
N ARG A 92 -0.24 12.73 -3.44
CA ARG A 92 -1.50 13.41 -3.10
C ARG A 92 -1.32 14.80 -2.51
N LEU A 93 -0.21 15.06 -1.81
CA LEU A 93 0.09 16.40 -1.26
C LEU A 93 0.63 17.38 -2.29
N THR A 94 1.36 16.87 -3.28
CA THR A 94 2.06 17.68 -4.29
C THR A 94 1.33 17.71 -5.63
N ASP A 95 0.15 17.11 -5.71
CA ASP A 95 -0.66 16.96 -6.92
C ASP A 95 0.08 16.24 -8.06
N GLN A 96 0.93 15.28 -7.69
CA GLN A 96 1.77 14.49 -8.60
C GLN A 96 1.23 13.05 -8.78
N VAL A 97 -0.05 12.83 -8.55
CA VAL A 97 -0.72 11.55 -8.84
C VAL A 97 -0.72 11.33 -10.36
N THR A 98 -0.18 10.20 -10.82
CA THR A 98 -0.10 9.85 -12.24
C THR A 98 -0.44 8.39 -12.48
N VAL A 99 -0.99 8.06 -13.66
CA VAL A 99 -1.31 6.67 -14.06
C VAL A 99 -0.05 5.79 -14.11
N LEU A 100 1.08 6.36 -14.55
CA LEU A 100 2.35 5.64 -14.55
C LEU A 100 2.83 5.34 -13.12
N GLY A 101 2.73 6.32 -12.22
CA GLY A 101 3.06 6.13 -10.80
C GLY A 101 2.19 5.03 -10.17
N ASP A 102 0.87 5.09 -10.39
CA ASP A 102 -0.09 4.07 -9.93
C ASP A 102 0.29 2.67 -10.45
N TYR A 103 0.64 2.54 -11.73
CA TYR A 103 1.09 1.26 -12.29
C TYR A 103 2.40 0.78 -11.67
N LEU A 104 3.40 1.64 -11.53
CA LEU A 104 4.70 1.27 -10.94
C LEU A 104 4.54 0.79 -9.51
N ASP A 105 3.72 1.48 -8.71
CA ASP A 105 3.43 1.18 -7.31
C ASP A 105 2.85 -0.22 -7.13
N HIS A 106 1.77 -0.54 -7.86
CA HIS A 106 1.13 -1.85 -7.81
C HIS A 106 2.03 -2.99 -8.28
N ASN A 107 2.87 -2.74 -9.30
CA ASN A 107 3.79 -3.77 -9.80
C ASN A 107 4.95 -4.00 -8.84
N ALA A 108 5.44 -2.96 -8.16
CA ALA A 108 6.46 -3.09 -7.12
C ALA A 108 5.96 -3.97 -5.96
N ASP A 109 4.73 -3.72 -5.51
CA ASP A 109 4.06 -4.51 -4.47
C ASP A 109 3.87 -5.96 -4.89
N LEU A 110 3.28 -6.18 -6.07
CA LEU A 110 3.04 -7.53 -6.58
C LEU A 110 4.35 -8.31 -6.74
N PHE A 111 5.39 -7.68 -7.29
CA PHE A 111 6.72 -8.27 -7.40
C PHE A 111 7.24 -8.69 -6.03
N PHE A 112 7.14 -7.82 -5.03
CA PHE A 112 7.62 -8.11 -3.68
C PHE A 112 6.83 -9.25 -3.01
N TYR A 113 5.50 -9.23 -3.06
CA TYR A 113 4.65 -10.28 -2.47
C TYR A 113 4.87 -11.65 -3.12
N ILE A 114 5.02 -11.71 -4.44
CA ILE A 114 5.30 -12.97 -5.16
C ILE A 114 6.65 -13.54 -4.72
N ASN A 115 7.70 -12.74 -4.71
CA ASN A 115 9.03 -13.20 -4.28
C ASN A 115 9.06 -13.59 -2.80
N PHE A 116 8.32 -12.88 -1.95
CA PHE A 116 8.17 -13.24 -0.54
C PHE A 116 7.47 -14.60 -0.37
N LEU A 117 6.40 -14.86 -1.13
CA LEU A 117 5.72 -16.16 -1.13
C LEU A 117 6.64 -17.28 -1.62
N ILE A 118 7.44 -17.03 -2.68
CA ILE A 118 8.46 -17.98 -3.16
C ILE A 118 9.50 -18.27 -2.07
N TYR A 119 9.91 -17.25 -1.31
CA TYR A 119 10.82 -17.42 -0.17
C TYR A 119 10.23 -18.31 0.92
N ILE A 120 8.99 -18.05 1.34
CA ILE A 120 8.24 -18.88 2.30
C ILE A 120 8.15 -20.33 1.79
N PHE A 121 7.91 -20.52 0.50
CA PHE A 121 7.82 -21.84 -0.12
C PHE A 121 9.17 -22.54 -0.28
N TYR A 122 10.27 -21.82 -0.47
CA TYR A 122 11.60 -22.43 -0.61
C TYR A 122 12.18 -22.89 0.72
N LYS A 123 11.93 -22.16 1.82
CA LYS A 123 12.43 -22.53 3.14
C LYS A 123 11.66 -23.69 3.76
N THR A 124 12.35 -24.43 4.64
CA THR A 124 11.81 -25.59 5.36
C THR A 124 11.72 -25.27 6.83
N TYR A 125 10.53 -25.40 7.41
CA TYR A 125 10.23 -25.19 8.83
C TYR A 125 8.89 -25.85 9.17
N ILE A 126 8.67 -26.16 10.44
CA ILE A 126 7.61 -27.09 10.87
C ILE A 126 6.17 -26.57 10.59
N TYR A 127 5.95 -25.26 10.63
CA TYR A 127 4.62 -24.64 10.46
C TYR A 127 4.35 -24.10 9.05
N LYS A 128 5.13 -24.52 8.04
CA LYS A 128 5.08 -24.00 6.66
C LYS A 128 3.69 -23.92 6.04
N PHE A 129 2.93 -25.00 6.12
CA PHE A 129 1.59 -25.06 5.55
C PHE A 129 0.66 -24.01 6.18
N TYR A 130 0.67 -23.89 7.50
CA TYR A 130 -0.14 -22.90 8.23
C TYR A 130 0.28 -21.46 7.91
N ILE A 131 1.58 -21.19 7.80
CA ILE A 131 2.08 -19.86 7.42
C ILE A 131 1.64 -19.47 6.00
N ILE A 132 1.75 -20.39 5.04
CA ILE A 132 1.32 -20.13 3.65
C ILE A 132 -0.18 -19.83 3.61
N ILE A 133 -1.01 -20.65 4.25
CA ILE A 133 -2.46 -20.44 4.29
C ILE A 133 -2.81 -19.12 4.96
N SER A 134 -2.19 -18.83 6.11
CA SER A 134 -2.41 -17.57 6.82
C SER A 134 -2.03 -16.36 5.96
N PHE A 135 -0.90 -16.41 5.26
CA PHE A 135 -0.46 -15.35 4.36
C PHE A 135 -1.42 -15.15 3.19
N VAL A 136 -1.91 -16.22 2.56
CA VAL A 136 -2.89 -16.13 1.47
C VAL A 136 -4.22 -15.52 1.95
N ILE A 137 -4.72 -15.96 3.12
CA ILE A 137 -5.96 -15.41 3.70
C ILE A 137 -5.79 -13.92 4.03
N LEU A 138 -4.69 -13.55 4.68
CA LEU A 138 -4.41 -12.14 5.01
C LEU A 138 -4.25 -11.29 3.74
N SER A 139 -3.61 -11.81 2.70
CA SER A 139 -3.48 -11.11 1.41
C SER A 139 -4.84 -10.85 0.77
N TYR A 140 -5.75 -11.84 0.78
CA TYR A 140 -7.11 -11.66 0.30
C TYR A 140 -7.89 -10.61 1.10
N LEU A 141 -7.79 -10.65 2.43
CA LEU A 141 -8.45 -9.65 3.29
C LEU A 141 -7.88 -8.24 3.09
N ALA A 142 -6.57 -8.10 2.83
CA ALA A 142 -5.95 -6.82 2.47
C ALA A 142 -6.47 -6.29 1.14
N LEU A 143 -6.65 -7.14 0.13
CA LEU A 143 -7.28 -6.75 -1.14
C LEU A 143 -8.73 -6.30 -0.94
N VAL A 144 -9.51 -6.97 -0.09
CA VAL A 144 -10.88 -6.55 0.29
C VAL A 144 -10.87 -5.20 1.02
N HIS A 145 -9.86 -4.93 1.85
CA HIS A 145 -9.74 -3.62 2.49
C HIS A 145 -9.40 -2.52 1.47
N LEU A 146 -8.42 -2.74 0.59
CA LEU A 146 -8.03 -1.81 -0.46
C LEU A 146 -9.19 -1.46 -1.41
N SER A 147 -10.00 -2.45 -1.80
CA SER A 147 -11.20 -2.21 -2.61
C SER A 147 -12.26 -1.37 -1.87
N LEU A 148 -12.47 -1.62 -0.57
CA LEU A 148 -13.36 -0.81 0.26
C LEU A 148 -12.83 0.62 0.45
N GLN A 149 -11.51 0.78 0.62
CA GLN A 149 -10.84 2.08 0.67
C GLN A 149 -11.06 2.86 -0.62
N GLN A 150 -10.92 2.20 -1.79
CA GLN A 150 -11.19 2.82 -3.08
C GLN A 150 -12.65 3.24 -3.25
N LYS A 151 -13.60 2.39 -2.85
CA LYS A 151 -15.04 2.73 -2.87
C LYS A 151 -15.34 3.96 -1.99
N ASN A 152 -14.79 4.02 -0.78
CA ASN A 152 -15.01 5.15 0.14
C ASN A 152 -14.35 6.43 -0.36
N TYR A 153 -13.13 6.34 -0.90
CA TYR A 153 -12.45 7.48 -1.53
C TYR A 153 -13.31 8.12 -2.63
N LYS A 154 -13.85 7.29 -3.53
CA LYS A 154 -14.76 7.77 -4.58
C LYS A 154 -16.00 8.45 -4.02
N LEU A 155 -16.67 7.86 -3.02
CA LEU A 155 -17.84 8.47 -2.38
C LEU A 155 -17.53 9.85 -1.81
N ILE A 156 -16.39 10.01 -1.13
CA ILE A 156 -15.95 11.30 -0.60
C ILE A 156 -15.74 12.32 -1.72
N ILE A 157 -15.16 11.91 -2.85
CA ILE A 157 -15.02 12.78 -4.02
C ILE A 157 -16.40 13.16 -4.58
N TYR A 158 -17.32 12.19 -4.73
CA TYR A 158 -18.68 12.42 -5.24
C TYR A 158 -19.50 13.36 -4.35
N ASP A 159 -19.37 13.27 -3.03
CA ASP A 159 -20.09 14.15 -2.11
C ASP A 159 -19.56 15.59 -2.13
N ASN A 160 -18.27 15.76 -2.46
CA ASN A 160 -17.61 17.07 -2.49
C ASN A 160 -17.65 17.79 -3.87
N LEU A 161 -18.10 17.11 -4.92
CA LEU A 161 -18.15 17.62 -6.30
C LEU A 161 -19.56 17.52 -6.90
N ASN A 162 -19.86 18.37 -7.90
CA ASN A 162 -21.13 18.28 -8.64
C ASN A 162 -21.23 16.91 -9.36
N LYS A 163 -22.28 16.14 -9.01
CA LYS A 163 -22.56 14.78 -9.51
C LYS A 163 -22.52 14.64 -11.04
N ASP A 164 -22.89 15.69 -11.78
CA ASP A 164 -23.02 15.65 -13.24
C ASP A 164 -21.69 15.75 -14.01
N LEU A 165 -20.60 16.25 -13.39
CA LEU A 165 -19.28 16.30 -14.03
C LEU A 165 -18.55 14.95 -14.03
N ILE A 166 -18.97 14.02 -13.17
CA ILE A 166 -18.17 12.85 -12.79
C ILE A 166 -18.54 11.59 -13.59
N LYS A 167 -19.82 11.40 -13.90
CA LYS A 167 -20.35 10.13 -14.45
C LYS A 167 -19.67 9.69 -15.76
N ASN A 168 -19.06 10.62 -16.49
CA ASN A 168 -18.42 10.34 -17.78
C ASN A 168 -16.88 10.36 -17.78
N ASN A 169 -16.20 10.78 -16.69
CA ASN A 169 -14.75 11.04 -16.69
C ASN A 169 -13.92 10.32 -15.60
N ILE A 170 -14.52 9.68 -14.59
CA ILE A 170 -13.80 9.09 -13.42
C ILE A 170 -13.96 7.57 -13.34
N GLU A 171 -14.76 6.96 -14.21
CA GLU A 171 -14.87 5.50 -14.23
C GLU A 171 -13.53 4.89 -14.70
N ASP A 172 -12.88 4.18 -13.78
CA ASP A 172 -11.69 3.33 -13.97
C ASP A 172 -10.37 4.04 -14.35
N CYS A 173 -10.06 5.17 -13.70
CA CYS A 173 -8.77 5.87 -13.85
C CYS A 173 -7.61 5.23 -13.05
N GLU A 174 -7.91 4.64 -11.89
CA GLU A 174 -6.91 3.96 -11.05
C GLU A 174 -7.01 2.45 -11.20
N ILE A 175 -5.89 1.75 -11.06
CA ILE A 175 -5.85 0.27 -11.13
C ILE A 175 -6.71 -0.34 -10.02
N LEU A 176 -6.74 0.27 -8.83
CA LEU A 176 -7.56 -0.17 -7.69
C LEU A 176 -9.06 -0.20 -8.01
N ASP A 177 -9.52 0.56 -9.00
CA ASP A 177 -10.95 0.58 -9.35
C ASP A 177 -11.45 -0.79 -9.81
N LYS A 178 -10.56 -1.60 -10.39
CA LYS A 178 -10.86 -2.98 -10.80
C LYS A 178 -11.11 -3.91 -9.61
N LEU A 179 -10.62 -3.57 -8.42
CA LEU A 179 -10.85 -4.37 -7.21
C LEU A 179 -12.32 -4.32 -6.76
N LYS A 180 -13.15 -3.42 -7.32
CA LYS A 180 -14.61 -3.40 -7.06
C LYS A 180 -15.30 -4.72 -7.39
N TYR A 181 -14.74 -5.51 -8.32
CA TYR A 181 -15.26 -6.81 -8.75
C TYR A 181 -14.84 -7.98 -7.83
N LEU A 182 -13.95 -7.75 -6.87
CA LEU A 182 -13.43 -8.80 -5.99
C LEU A 182 -14.47 -9.26 -4.94
N HIS A 183 -15.41 -8.38 -4.58
CA HIS A 183 -16.45 -8.66 -3.59
C HIS A 183 -17.65 -7.71 -3.72
N ASN A 184 -18.78 -8.11 -3.14
CA ASN A 184 -20.03 -7.32 -3.14
C ASN A 184 -20.29 -6.55 -1.83
N PHE A 185 -19.36 -6.56 -0.86
CA PHE A 185 -19.49 -5.76 0.37
C PHE A 185 -19.73 -4.26 0.13
N GLU A 186 -20.54 -3.69 1.01
CA GLU A 186 -20.89 -2.28 1.05
C GLU A 186 -19.73 -1.41 1.58
N PRO A 187 -19.65 -0.12 1.21
CA PRO A 187 -18.58 0.78 1.67
C PRO A 187 -18.43 0.88 3.20
N ASN A 188 -19.53 0.76 3.95
CA ASN A 188 -19.53 0.83 5.41
C ASN A 188 -18.78 -0.34 6.07
N ASN A 189 -18.55 -1.45 5.36
CA ASN A 189 -17.72 -2.57 5.82
C ASN A 189 -16.24 -2.18 6.05
N ILE A 190 -15.81 -1.00 5.58
CA ILE A 190 -14.47 -0.47 5.86
C ILE A 190 -14.15 -0.37 7.35
N LYS A 191 -15.18 -0.18 8.20
CA LYS A 191 -15.02 -0.04 9.66
C LYS A 191 -14.38 -1.24 10.33
N TRP A 192 -14.64 -2.45 9.83
CA TRP A 192 -14.01 -3.67 10.35
C TRP A 192 -12.85 -4.13 9.45
N SER A 193 -12.94 -3.93 8.13
CA SER A 193 -11.88 -4.39 7.22
C SER A 193 -10.56 -3.64 7.42
N LYS A 194 -10.59 -2.44 8.01
CA LYS A 194 -9.37 -1.67 8.36
C LYS A 194 -8.34 -2.42 9.18
N TYR A 195 -8.76 -3.41 9.99
CA TYR A 195 -7.82 -4.23 10.76
C TYR A 195 -7.10 -5.29 9.92
N PHE A 196 -7.48 -5.45 8.65
CA PHE A 196 -6.89 -6.40 7.71
C PHE A 196 -6.27 -5.71 6.49
N GLY A 197 -5.95 -4.42 6.60
CA GLY A 197 -5.27 -3.67 5.53
C GLY A 197 -3.82 -4.09 5.29
N THR A 198 -3.14 -3.36 4.41
CA THR A 198 -1.73 -3.57 4.02
C THR A 198 -0.80 -3.53 5.22
N GLY A 199 -1.00 -2.64 6.19
CA GLY A 199 -0.19 -2.62 7.42
C GLY A 199 -0.26 -3.92 8.23
N THR A 200 -1.43 -4.55 8.30
CA THR A 200 -1.58 -5.86 8.95
C THR A 200 -0.87 -6.96 8.15
N LEU A 201 -0.89 -6.88 6.82
CA LEU A 201 -0.15 -7.82 5.97
C LEU A 201 1.36 -7.69 6.17
N TYR A 202 1.93 -6.48 6.11
CA TYR A 202 3.37 -6.26 6.32
C TYR A 202 3.83 -6.66 7.72
N THR A 203 3.06 -6.35 8.77
CA THR A 203 3.40 -6.81 10.12
C THR A 203 3.43 -8.33 10.20
N SER A 204 2.48 -9.04 9.58
CA SER A 204 2.51 -10.49 9.49
C SER A 204 3.76 -11.00 8.76
N MET A 205 4.21 -10.32 7.70
CA MET A 205 5.45 -10.67 6.98
C MET A 205 6.68 -10.55 7.89
N LEU A 206 6.77 -9.50 8.71
CA LEU A 206 7.85 -9.34 9.68
C LEU A 206 7.88 -10.51 10.69
N PHE A 207 6.73 -10.91 11.21
CA PHE A 207 6.62 -12.08 12.09
C PHE A 207 7.02 -13.37 11.39
N ILE A 208 6.60 -13.56 10.13
CA ILE A 208 6.97 -14.74 9.33
C ILE A 208 8.50 -14.81 9.13
N VAL A 209 9.13 -13.70 8.75
CA VAL A 209 10.61 -13.63 8.64
C VAL A 209 11.26 -14.01 9.96
N TYR A 210 10.71 -13.50 11.07
CA TYR A 210 11.22 -13.82 12.40
C TYR A 210 11.12 -15.30 12.73
N LEU A 211 9.98 -15.94 12.44
CA LEU A 211 9.78 -17.38 12.68
C LEU A 211 10.66 -18.27 11.79
N ILE A 212 10.93 -17.86 10.54
CA ILE A 212 11.73 -18.65 9.60
C ILE A 212 13.24 -18.55 9.91
N LYS A 213 13.71 -17.40 10.41
CA LYS A 213 15.14 -17.14 10.65
C LYS A 213 15.60 -17.31 12.10
N LYS A 214 14.68 -17.51 13.04
CA LYS A 214 15.00 -17.90 14.43
C LYS A 214 15.37 -19.38 14.51
#